data_AF-A0A1F6R836-F1
#
_entry.id   AF-A0A1F6R836-F1
#
_cell.length_a   1.000
_cell.length_b   1.000
_cell.length_c   1.000
_cell.angle_alpha   90.00
_cell.angle_beta   90.00
_cell.angle_gamma   90.00
#
_symmetry.space_group_name_H-M   'P 1'
#
loop_
_entity.id
_entity.type
_entity.pdbx_description
1 polymer ?
#
loop_
_entity_poly.entity_id
_entity_poly.type
_entity_poly.pdbx_seq_one_letter_code
_entity_poly.pdbx_strand_id
1 'polypeptide(L)'
;MKISNFKFKILNSGFTIIESLVFLFIFSVITVTFYSAWSLGMKHIIESKNRMGATALASEKMEIIRNLQYDNIGVQSGIPNGNILADEDVTENGKSYHVKTFIQFIDDAFDGTYPDDSVPNDYKRAKVTVTWGGIGEVSLVSRFVPPGLEVDAGKGVLSINVMNSQGGVPQSTVHIVNNDISPAVDITLNTDNSGNLMFPGAEASTQKYQITVSKNGYETVATVDPLTIPDYNPVDTNASVSLGSINTKTIFQNKVSNLDILSIDMNDAPIPNAQFDIKGGRILGTKKISPFDNVYNLDEISVATNASGEKEYNLISPGQYAIYNIGSVSGYTFISTDPISPFSLIPDETKTVKIKFADDNADSLLVSVIRSDDSSPISGAQVRLSNGTGYDSTETTLEDGLSFFQAAAGAYNLEVSASGFQSYSSSISINKFISQQVILTPE
;
A
#
# COMPACT_ATOMS: atom_id res chain seq x y z
N MET A 1 -105.28 86.06 -24.90
CA MET A 1 -103.85 86.41 -24.96
C MET A 1 -103.06 85.38 -24.16
N LYS A 2 -102.03 84.77 -24.76
CA LYS A 2 -100.97 83.91 -24.16
C LYS A 2 -101.42 82.53 -23.62
N ILE A 3 -100.63 81.45 -23.66
CA ILE A 3 -99.34 81.06 -24.28
C ILE A 3 -99.41 79.52 -24.39
N SER A 4 -98.94 78.94 -25.49
CA SER A 4 -98.86 77.48 -25.72
C SER A 4 -97.66 76.86 -25.01
N ASN A 5 -97.87 75.78 -24.24
CA ASN A 5 -96.80 74.91 -23.75
C ASN A 5 -96.39 73.90 -24.83
N PHE A 6 -95.14 73.99 -25.25
CA PHE A 6 -94.52 73.10 -26.23
C PHE A 6 -93.99 71.81 -25.56
N LYS A 7 -94.17 70.68 -26.24
CA LYS A 7 -93.80 69.31 -25.85
C LYS A 7 -92.29 69.10 -25.74
N PHE A 8 -91.89 68.07 -24.99
CA PHE A 8 -90.80 67.18 -25.42
C PHE A 8 -91.26 65.72 -25.33
N LYS A 9 -91.34 65.06 -26.48
CA LYS A 9 -91.56 63.61 -26.61
C LYS A 9 -90.19 63.01 -26.85
N ILE A 10 -89.66 62.28 -25.87
CA ILE A 10 -88.40 61.54 -26.03
C ILE A 10 -88.67 60.42 -27.05
N LEU A 11 -88.09 60.57 -28.24
CA LEU A 11 -88.05 59.53 -29.26
C LEU A 11 -86.81 58.67 -28.96
N ASN A 12 -87.01 57.40 -28.60
CA ASN A 12 -85.93 56.42 -28.65
C ASN A 12 -85.51 56.27 -30.12
N SER A 13 -84.39 56.88 -30.48
CA SER A 13 -83.75 56.71 -31.79
C SER A 13 -83.36 55.25 -31.97
N GLY A 14 -84.00 54.59 -32.94
CA GLY A 14 -83.62 53.25 -33.38
C GLY A 14 -82.20 53.23 -33.93
N PHE A 15 -81.48 52.15 -33.65
CA PHE A 15 -80.11 51.91 -34.10
C PHE A 15 -80.01 51.99 -35.63
N THR A 16 -79.06 52.76 -36.16
CA THR A 16 -78.91 52.90 -37.62
C THR A 16 -78.13 51.71 -38.21
N ILE A 17 -78.40 51.35 -39.47
CA ILE A 17 -77.70 50.25 -40.17
C ILE A 17 -76.18 50.46 -40.18
N ILE A 18 -75.72 51.72 -40.19
CA ILE A 18 -74.30 52.04 -40.21
C ILE A 18 -73.61 51.78 -38.86
N GLU A 19 -74.30 51.99 -37.74
CA GLU A 19 -73.77 51.66 -36.40
C GLU A 19 -73.62 50.13 -36.23
N SER A 20 -74.55 49.34 -36.76
CA SER A 20 -74.44 47.87 -36.77
C SER A 20 -73.27 47.37 -37.63
N LEU A 21 -73.02 48.01 -38.78
CA LEU A 21 -71.89 47.68 -39.67
C LEU A 21 -70.55 48.02 -39.03
N VAL A 22 -70.42 49.19 -38.40
CA VAL A 22 -69.20 49.59 -37.69
C VAL A 22 -68.96 48.67 -36.50
N PHE A 23 -70.00 48.33 -35.73
CA PHE A 23 -69.88 47.37 -34.63
C PHE A 23 -69.43 45.99 -35.11
N LEU A 24 -70.05 45.45 -36.17
CA LEU A 24 -69.67 44.15 -36.75
C LEU A 24 -68.23 44.15 -37.26
N PHE A 25 -67.79 45.24 -37.89
CA PHE A 25 -66.42 45.37 -38.36
C PHE A 25 -65.42 45.36 -37.19
N ILE A 26 -65.64 46.20 -36.18
CA ILE A 26 -64.78 46.25 -34.98
C ILE A 26 -64.79 44.90 -34.25
N PHE A 27 -65.96 44.30 -34.07
CA PHE A 27 -66.11 42.99 -33.43
C PHE A 27 -65.38 41.88 -34.20
N SER A 28 -65.45 41.88 -35.54
CA SER A 28 -64.74 40.93 -36.39
C SER A 28 -63.22 41.05 -36.23
N VAL A 29 -62.68 42.28 -36.27
CA VAL A 29 -61.24 42.52 -36.08
C VAL A 29 -60.78 42.06 -34.69
N ILE A 30 -61.52 42.39 -33.64
CA ILE A 30 -61.20 41.98 -32.26
C ILE A 30 -61.25 40.44 -32.14
N THR A 31 -62.27 39.81 -32.72
CA THR A 31 -62.43 38.34 -32.64
C THR A 31 -61.29 37.62 -33.37
N VAL A 32 -60.90 38.08 -34.57
CA VAL A 32 -59.80 37.48 -35.34
C VAL A 32 -58.45 37.67 -34.64
N THR A 33 -58.20 38.86 -34.09
CA THR A 33 -56.95 39.15 -33.36
C THR A 33 -56.86 38.34 -32.06
N PHE A 34 -57.95 38.23 -31.30
CA PHE A 34 -58.03 37.40 -30.12
C PHE A 34 -57.81 35.91 -30.44
N TYR A 35 -58.50 35.38 -31.46
CA TYR A 35 -58.35 33.97 -31.84
C TYR A 35 -56.93 33.66 -32.34
N SER A 36 -56.32 34.58 -33.10
CA SER A 36 -54.94 34.43 -33.57
C SER A 36 -53.95 34.43 -32.41
N ALA A 37 -54.09 35.35 -31.45
CA ALA A 37 -53.25 35.41 -30.26
C ALA A 37 -53.40 34.16 -29.38
N TRP A 38 -54.64 33.69 -29.18
CA TRP A 38 -54.93 32.47 -28.44
C TRP A 38 -54.32 31.23 -29.10
N SER A 39 -54.50 31.08 -30.42
CA SER A 39 -53.94 29.97 -31.20
C SER A 39 -52.41 29.94 -31.15
N LEU A 40 -51.76 31.11 -31.28
CA LEU A 40 -50.32 31.24 -31.15
C LEU A 40 -49.84 30.88 -29.73
N GLY A 41 -50.53 31.39 -28.71
CA GLY A 41 -50.25 31.05 -27.31
C GLY A 41 -50.34 29.55 -27.03
N MET A 42 -51.37 28.89 -27.59
CA MET A 42 -51.53 27.44 -27.45
C MET A 42 -50.43 26.66 -28.17
N LYS A 43 -50.02 27.11 -29.36
CA LYS A 43 -48.89 26.52 -30.08
C LYS A 43 -47.60 26.60 -29.24
N HIS A 44 -47.32 27.73 -28.60
CA HIS A 44 -46.16 27.89 -27.73
C HIS A 44 -46.22 27.00 -26.48
N ILE A 45 -47.39 26.87 -25.86
CA ILE A 45 -47.57 26.00 -24.69
C ILE A 45 -47.36 24.52 -25.08
N ILE A 46 -47.92 24.08 -26.21
CA ILE A 46 -47.71 22.72 -26.72
C ILE A 46 -46.23 22.48 -27.02
N GLU A 47 -45.56 23.44 -27.65
CA GLU A 47 -44.14 23.32 -27.97
C GLU A 47 -43.26 23.28 -26.73
N SER A 48 -43.54 24.14 -25.75
CA SER A 48 -42.86 24.14 -24.45
C SER A 48 -43.04 22.80 -23.71
N LYS A 49 -44.26 22.24 -23.73
CA LYS A 49 -44.55 20.93 -23.14
C LYS A 49 -43.80 19.81 -23.87
N ASN A 50 -43.78 19.83 -25.21
CA ASN A 50 -43.04 18.83 -25.98
C ASN A 50 -41.54 18.88 -25.66
N ARG A 51 -40.98 20.10 -25.62
CA ARG A 51 -39.57 20.33 -25.31
C ARG A 51 -39.20 19.89 -23.90
N MET A 52 -40.07 20.15 -22.92
CA MET A 52 -39.89 19.69 -21.54
C MET A 52 -39.84 18.16 -21.47
N GLY A 53 -40.79 17.47 -22.13
CA GLY A 53 -40.79 16.01 -22.22
C GLY A 53 -39.57 15.46 -22.98
N ALA A 54 -39.21 16.06 -24.12
CA ALA A 54 -38.02 15.68 -24.88
C ALA A 54 -36.73 15.84 -24.08
N THR A 55 -36.63 16.90 -23.26
CA THR A 55 -35.48 17.12 -22.38
C THR A 55 -35.43 16.07 -21.27
N ALA A 56 -36.56 15.77 -20.64
CA ALA A 56 -36.64 14.73 -19.61
C ALA A 56 -36.26 13.35 -20.18
N LEU A 57 -36.79 12.99 -21.36
CA LEU A 57 -36.45 11.75 -22.04
C LEU A 57 -34.98 11.69 -22.47
N ALA A 58 -34.43 12.79 -22.99
CA ALA A 58 -33.00 12.87 -23.31
C ALA A 58 -32.14 12.66 -22.07
N SER A 59 -32.52 13.25 -20.94
CA SER A 59 -31.85 13.07 -19.65
C SER A 59 -31.95 11.63 -19.16
N GLU A 60 -33.13 11.01 -19.19
CA GLU A 60 -33.31 9.61 -18.84
C GLU A 60 -32.40 8.69 -19.67
N LYS A 61 -32.40 8.86 -20.99
CA LYS A 61 -31.53 8.10 -21.89
C LYS A 61 -30.06 8.34 -21.58
N MET A 62 -29.66 9.57 -21.28
CA MET A 62 -28.29 9.87 -20.86
C MET A 62 -27.92 9.22 -19.53
N GLU A 63 -28.83 9.17 -18.55
CA GLU A 63 -28.61 8.46 -17.28
C GLU A 63 -28.49 6.94 -17.47
N ILE A 64 -29.28 6.35 -18.38
CA ILE A 64 -29.12 4.94 -18.76
C ILE A 64 -27.70 4.69 -19.29
N ILE A 65 -27.20 5.56 -20.17
CA ILE A 65 -25.82 5.44 -20.70
C ILE A 65 -24.79 5.59 -19.56
N ARG A 66 -25.01 6.51 -18.61
CA ARG A 66 -24.14 6.69 -17.44
C ARG A 66 -24.07 5.50 -16.50
N ASN A 67 -25.10 4.67 -16.48
CA ASN A 67 -25.15 3.48 -15.62
C ASN A 67 -24.60 2.21 -16.30
N LEU A 68 -24.10 2.30 -17.53
CA LEU A 68 -23.47 1.18 -18.24
C LEU A 68 -21.98 1.09 -17.91
N GLN A 69 -21.45 -0.14 -17.89
CA GLN A 69 -20.00 -0.38 -17.94
C GLN A 69 -19.43 0.23 -19.23
N TYR A 70 -18.21 0.78 -19.16
CA TYR A 70 -17.57 1.48 -20.28
C TYR A 70 -17.58 0.66 -21.58
N ASP A 71 -17.26 -0.64 -21.51
CA ASP A 71 -17.22 -1.54 -22.65
C ASP A 71 -18.58 -1.71 -23.34
N ASN A 72 -19.67 -1.60 -22.58
CA ASN A 72 -21.03 -1.73 -23.09
C ASN A 72 -21.61 -0.40 -23.64
N ILE A 73 -20.91 0.73 -23.45
CA ILE A 73 -21.28 2.02 -24.04
C ILE A 73 -20.95 1.98 -25.54
N GLY A 74 -21.97 1.73 -26.33
CA GLY A 74 -21.89 1.66 -27.79
C GLY A 74 -23.27 1.38 -28.36
N VAL A 75 -23.45 1.66 -29.65
CA VAL A 75 -24.72 1.36 -30.31
C VAL A 75 -24.69 -0.06 -30.89
N GLN A 76 -25.82 -0.74 -30.92
CA GLN A 76 -25.93 -2.09 -31.45
C GLN A 76 -25.47 -2.12 -32.91
N SER A 77 -24.53 -3.01 -33.23
CA SER A 77 -23.91 -3.11 -34.56
C SER A 77 -23.20 -1.82 -35.02
N GLY A 78 -22.82 -0.93 -34.09
CA GLY A 78 -22.05 0.27 -34.36
C GLY A 78 -20.56 0.14 -34.04
N ILE A 79 -19.87 1.29 -34.12
CA ILE A 79 -18.46 1.44 -33.73
C ILE A 79 -18.39 2.70 -32.84
N PRO A 80 -18.29 2.56 -31.51
CA PRO A 80 -18.20 1.32 -30.74
C PRO A 80 -19.50 0.51 -30.73
N ASN A 81 -19.34 -0.82 -30.74
CA ASN A 81 -20.46 -1.75 -30.54
C ASN A 81 -20.86 -1.76 -29.06
N GLY A 82 -22.15 -1.87 -28.78
CA GLY A 82 -22.67 -1.95 -27.42
C GLY A 82 -24.16 -2.24 -27.37
N ASN A 83 -24.78 -1.94 -26.24
CA ASN A 83 -26.14 -2.40 -25.96
C ASN A 83 -27.23 -1.38 -26.33
N ILE A 84 -26.87 -0.18 -26.79
CA ILE A 84 -27.80 0.94 -26.99
C ILE A 84 -28.38 0.92 -28.40
N LEU A 85 -29.69 1.19 -28.53
CA LEU A 85 -30.32 1.35 -29.85
C LEU A 85 -29.91 2.70 -30.45
N ALA A 86 -29.55 2.71 -31.74
CA ALA A 86 -29.18 3.93 -32.45
C ALA A 86 -30.39 4.83 -32.72
N ASP A 87 -31.55 4.24 -33.02
CA ASP A 87 -32.80 4.94 -33.30
C ASP A 87 -33.97 4.18 -32.62
N GLU A 88 -34.84 4.89 -31.91
CA GLU A 88 -36.04 4.34 -31.28
C GLU A 88 -37.19 5.36 -31.22
N ASP A 89 -38.42 4.89 -31.37
CA ASP A 89 -39.62 5.70 -31.14
C ASP A 89 -40.17 5.43 -29.74
N VAL A 90 -40.32 6.49 -28.95
CA VAL A 90 -40.80 6.43 -27.56
C VAL A 90 -42.07 7.25 -27.43
N THR A 91 -43.08 6.70 -26.76
CA THR A 91 -44.31 7.42 -26.44
C THR A 91 -44.37 7.73 -24.96
N GLU A 92 -44.33 9.02 -24.61
CA GLU A 92 -44.44 9.51 -23.24
C GLU A 92 -45.62 10.48 -23.12
N ASN A 93 -46.47 10.29 -22.10
CA ASN A 93 -47.63 11.16 -21.83
C ASN A 93 -48.54 11.39 -23.06
N GLY A 94 -48.68 10.36 -23.91
CA GLY A 94 -49.48 10.41 -25.14
C GLY A 94 -48.84 11.18 -26.30
N LYS A 95 -47.56 11.55 -26.20
CA LYS A 95 -46.76 12.19 -27.26
C LYS A 95 -45.70 11.22 -27.75
N SER A 96 -45.57 11.07 -29.06
CA SER A 96 -44.48 10.32 -29.68
C SER A 96 -43.25 11.21 -29.89
N TYR A 97 -42.10 10.67 -29.52
CA TYR A 97 -40.77 11.22 -29.70
C TYR A 97 -39.92 10.22 -30.46
N HIS A 98 -39.04 10.73 -31.32
CA HIS A 98 -38.02 9.91 -31.98
C HIS A 98 -36.66 10.22 -31.35
N VAL A 99 -36.04 9.20 -30.77
CA VAL A 99 -34.75 9.28 -30.07
C VAL A 99 -33.68 8.70 -30.97
N LYS A 100 -32.61 9.47 -31.17
CA LYS A 100 -31.41 9.08 -31.89
C LYS A 100 -30.19 9.19 -31.00
N THR A 101 -29.48 8.08 -30.83
CA THR A 101 -28.25 8.01 -30.04
C THR A 101 -27.06 7.77 -30.97
N PHE A 102 -26.07 8.64 -30.87
CA PHE A 102 -24.81 8.54 -31.61
C PHE A 102 -23.64 8.46 -30.62
N ILE A 103 -22.81 7.43 -30.77
CA ILE A 103 -21.65 7.19 -29.92
C ILE A 103 -20.45 6.96 -30.83
N GLN A 104 -19.34 7.60 -30.52
CA GLN A 104 -18.08 7.40 -31.22
C GLN A 104 -16.90 7.51 -30.25
N PHE A 105 -15.80 6.86 -30.60
CA PHE A 105 -14.50 7.15 -30.00
C PHE A 105 -14.05 8.57 -30.39
N ILE A 106 -13.26 9.17 -29.50
CA ILE A 106 -12.61 10.46 -29.70
C ILE A 106 -11.14 10.28 -29.37
N ASP A 107 -10.33 10.77 -30.29
CA ASP A 107 -8.90 11.06 -30.17
C ASP A 107 -8.76 12.50 -29.63
N ASP A 108 -8.25 12.66 -28.41
CA ASP A 108 -8.07 13.95 -27.72
C ASP A 108 -6.64 14.46 -27.89
N ALA A 109 -6.48 15.75 -28.22
CA ALA A 109 -5.17 16.32 -28.55
C ALA A 109 -4.20 16.48 -27.35
N PHE A 110 -4.53 15.91 -26.17
CA PHE A 110 -3.79 16.13 -24.93
C PHE A 110 -2.46 15.37 -24.89
N ASP A 111 -2.42 14.14 -25.39
CA ASP A 111 -1.22 13.29 -25.43
C ASP A 111 -0.73 12.98 -26.86
N GLY A 112 -1.50 13.37 -27.87
CA GLY A 112 -1.12 13.28 -29.27
C GLY A 112 -2.37 13.32 -30.14
N THR A 113 -2.21 12.95 -31.40
CA THR A 113 -3.34 12.51 -32.25
C THR A 113 -2.82 11.47 -33.21
N TYR A 114 -3.68 10.59 -33.72
CA TYR A 114 -3.30 9.62 -34.73
C TYR A 114 -2.63 10.30 -35.95
N PRO A 115 -1.50 9.77 -36.48
CA PRO A 115 -0.90 8.47 -36.18
C PRO A 115 0.22 8.47 -35.13
N ASP A 116 0.53 9.63 -34.54
CA ASP A 116 1.62 9.75 -33.57
C ASP A 116 1.23 9.16 -32.21
N ASP A 117 -0.06 9.19 -31.89
CA ASP A 117 -0.65 8.49 -30.75
C ASP A 117 -1.01 7.04 -31.12
N SER A 118 -0.51 6.09 -30.30
CA SER A 118 -0.77 4.66 -30.45
C SER A 118 -2.10 4.20 -29.85
N VAL A 119 -2.74 5.01 -29.00
CA VAL A 119 -4.04 4.75 -28.36
C VAL A 119 -5.04 5.88 -28.63
N PRO A 120 -5.43 6.16 -29.90
CA PRO A 120 -6.27 7.31 -30.27
C PRO A 120 -7.75 7.22 -29.87
N ASN A 121 -8.09 6.35 -28.92
CA ASN A 121 -9.44 6.10 -28.44
C ASN A 121 -9.58 6.52 -26.96
N ASP A 122 -9.18 7.74 -26.62
CA ASP A 122 -9.14 8.27 -25.25
C ASP A 122 -10.47 8.12 -24.52
N TYR A 123 -11.57 8.46 -25.20
CA TYR A 123 -12.91 8.42 -24.59
C TYR A 123 -14.02 8.20 -25.62
N LYS A 124 -15.20 7.83 -25.13
CA LYS A 124 -16.43 7.76 -25.93
C LYS A 124 -17.24 9.04 -25.75
N ARG A 125 -17.70 9.64 -26.85
CA ARG A 125 -18.67 10.74 -26.83
C ARG A 125 -20.04 10.23 -27.23
N ALA A 126 -21.01 10.34 -26.33
CA ALA A 126 -22.41 10.03 -26.63
C ALA A 126 -23.21 11.32 -26.85
N LYS A 127 -23.98 11.36 -27.94
CA LYS A 127 -24.99 12.39 -28.22
C LYS A 127 -26.35 11.73 -28.30
N VAL A 128 -27.27 12.12 -27.42
CA VAL A 128 -28.68 11.73 -27.46
C VAL A 128 -29.46 12.89 -28.05
N THR A 129 -30.25 12.64 -29.09
CA THR A 129 -31.07 13.63 -29.78
C THR A 129 -32.52 13.17 -29.74
N VAL A 130 -33.42 14.00 -29.25
CA VAL A 130 -34.85 13.69 -29.16
C VAL A 130 -35.61 14.69 -30.02
N THR A 131 -36.38 14.18 -30.98
CA THR A 131 -37.15 14.99 -31.92
C THR A 131 -38.65 14.79 -31.75
N TRP A 132 -39.43 15.84 -32.03
CA TRP A 132 -40.89 15.80 -32.02
C TRP A 132 -41.49 16.68 -33.12
N GLY A 133 -42.69 16.32 -33.60
CA GLY A 133 -43.46 17.14 -34.55
C GLY A 133 -42.74 17.48 -35.86
N GLY A 134 -41.69 16.73 -36.22
CA GLY A 134 -40.91 16.87 -37.45
C GLY A 134 -39.90 18.03 -37.49
N ILE A 135 -39.91 18.94 -36.50
CA ILE A 135 -39.04 20.14 -36.49
C ILE A 135 -38.44 20.46 -35.12
N GLY A 136 -39.03 19.97 -34.03
CA GLY A 136 -38.53 20.23 -32.68
C GLY A 136 -37.43 19.26 -32.31
N GLU A 137 -36.34 19.76 -31.71
CA GLU A 137 -35.20 18.96 -31.26
C GLU A 137 -34.65 19.45 -29.91
N VAL A 138 -34.20 18.50 -29.09
CA VAL A 138 -33.27 18.70 -27.97
C VAL A 138 -32.16 17.67 -28.10
N SER A 139 -30.91 18.06 -27.80
CA SER A 139 -29.81 17.11 -27.69
C SER A 139 -28.99 17.31 -26.42
N LEU A 140 -28.49 16.21 -25.89
CA LEU A 140 -27.55 16.15 -24.79
C LEU A 140 -26.27 15.45 -25.26
N VAL A 141 -25.13 15.95 -24.80
CA VAL A 141 -23.82 15.37 -25.10
C VAL A 141 -23.10 15.08 -23.79
N SER A 142 -22.51 13.89 -23.67
CA SER A 142 -21.66 13.51 -22.55
C SER A 142 -20.41 12.79 -23.05
N ARG A 143 -19.34 12.84 -22.26
CA ARG A 143 -18.10 12.10 -22.46
C ARG A 143 -18.01 10.98 -21.42
N PHE A 144 -17.41 9.86 -21.79
CA PHE A 144 -17.21 8.69 -20.94
C PHE A 144 -15.76 8.25 -21.11
N VAL A 145 -14.99 8.25 -20.02
CA VAL A 145 -13.56 7.91 -20.00
C VAL A 145 -13.41 6.45 -19.55
N PRO A 146 -12.54 5.64 -20.18
CA PRO A 146 -12.26 4.29 -19.73
C PRO A 146 -11.77 4.28 -18.28
N PRO A 147 -12.12 3.26 -17.48
CA PRO A 147 -11.54 3.10 -16.15
C PRO A 147 -10.07 2.68 -16.26
N GLY A 148 -9.20 3.29 -15.44
CA GLY A 148 -7.78 2.94 -15.37
C GLY A 148 -6.87 3.97 -16.05
N LEU A 149 -5.60 3.58 -16.22
CA LEU A 149 -4.64 4.33 -17.03
C LEU A 149 -4.82 3.92 -18.49
N GLU A 150 -4.72 4.89 -19.39
CA GLU A 150 -4.61 4.66 -20.81
C GLU A 150 -3.38 3.80 -21.11
N VAL A 151 -3.63 2.60 -21.63
CA VAL A 151 -2.61 1.64 -22.00
C VAL A 151 -3.03 0.94 -23.28
N ASP A 152 -2.06 0.64 -24.14
CA ASP A 152 -2.35 -0.09 -25.38
C ASP A 152 -3.07 -1.43 -25.09
N ALA A 153 -3.93 -1.84 -26.02
CA ALA A 153 -4.56 -3.15 -25.96
C ALA A 153 -3.49 -4.25 -25.87
N GLY A 154 -3.58 -5.13 -24.87
CA GLY A 154 -2.56 -6.16 -24.65
C GLY A 154 -1.47 -5.80 -23.64
N LYS A 155 -1.53 -4.61 -23.02
CA LYS A 155 -0.53 -4.16 -22.05
C LYS A 155 -1.14 -3.84 -20.68
N GLY A 156 -0.29 -3.68 -19.68
CA GLY A 156 -0.64 -3.23 -18.33
C GLY A 156 0.32 -2.16 -17.83
N VAL A 157 0.23 -1.84 -16.54
CA VAL A 157 1.19 -0.94 -15.88
C VAL A 157 2.01 -1.75 -14.87
N LEU A 158 3.34 -1.64 -14.93
CA LEU A 158 4.24 -2.12 -13.88
C LEU A 158 4.63 -0.95 -13.00
N SER A 159 4.25 -0.98 -11.72
CA SER A 159 4.64 0.02 -10.73
C SER A 159 5.57 -0.62 -9.70
N ILE A 160 6.76 -0.07 -9.53
CA ILE A 160 7.79 -0.54 -8.61
C ILE A 160 7.95 0.48 -7.50
N ASN A 161 7.65 0.08 -6.27
CA ASN A 161 7.89 0.86 -5.07
C ASN A 161 9.14 0.35 -4.38
N VAL A 162 10.16 1.20 -4.27
CA VAL A 162 11.33 0.93 -3.43
C VAL A 162 11.14 1.71 -2.13
N MET A 163 11.07 1.00 -1.00
CA MET A 163 10.77 1.61 0.30
C MET A 163 11.67 1.09 1.42
N ASN A 164 11.72 1.81 2.53
CA ASN A 164 12.37 1.42 3.77
C ASN A 164 11.46 1.72 4.97
N SER A 165 11.97 1.58 6.19
CA SER A 165 11.21 1.90 7.41
C SER A 165 10.77 3.37 7.54
N GLN A 166 11.34 4.29 6.76
CA GLN A 166 11.11 5.73 6.81
C GLN A 166 10.24 6.24 5.65
N GLY A 167 10.00 5.43 4.61
CA GLY A 167 9.21 5.81 3.44
C GLY A 167 9.83 5.31 2.13
N GLY A 168 9.50 5.98 1.02
CA GLY A 168 10.09 5.67 -0.28
C GLY A 168 11.59 5.97 -0.33
N VAL A 169 12.35 5.15 -1.03
CA VAL A 169 13.79 5.34 -1.23
C VAL A 169 14.00 6.06 -2.57
N PRO A 170 14.31 7.36 -2.57
CA PRO A 170 14.43 8.12 -3.81
C PRO A 170 15.70 7.77 -4.55
N GLN A 171 15.70 7.88 -5.88
CA GLN A 171 16.88 7.70 -6.72
C GLN A 171 17.58 6.33 -6.55
N SER A 172 16.87 5.30 -6.11
CA SER A 172 17.39 3.93 -6.13
C SER A 172 17.46 3.46 -7.58
N THR A 173 18.58 2.88 -7.98
CA THR A 173 18.72 2.26 -9.30
C THR A 173 17.89 0.98 -9.33
N VAL A 174 17.04 0.84 -10.34
CA VAL A 174 16.18 -0.31 -10.59
C VAL A 174 16.53 -0.86 -11.97
N HIS A 175 17.06 -2.07 -12.01
CA HIS A 175 17.33 -2.83 -13.22
C HIS A 175 16.23 -3.87 -13.42
N ILE A 176 15.62 -3.90 -14.60
CA ILE A 176 14.46 -4.74 -14.90
C ILE A 176 14.77 -5.55 -16.15
N VAL A 177 14.58 -6.87 -16.05
CA VAL A 177 14.79 -7.81 -17.15
C VAL A 177 13.55 -8.68 -17.34
N ASN A 178 13.11 -8.83 -18.58
CA ASN A 178 12.13 -9.84 -19.00
C ASN A 178 12.45 -10.32 -20.42
N ASN A 179 13.00 -11.54 -20.54
CA ASN A 179 13.37 -12.16 -21.80
C ASN A 179 12.26 -13.03 -22.41
N ASP A 180 11.11 -13.17 -21.73
CA ASP A 180 10.00 -14.03 -22.13
C ASP A 180 8.91 -13.26 -22.93
N ILE A 181 9.19 -12.00 -23.29
CA ILE A 181 8.32 -11.11 -24.06
C ILE A 181 9.07 -10.56 -25.29
N SER A 182 8.33 -10.02 -26.26
CA SER A 182 8.90 -9.46 -27.50
C SER A 182 8.34 -8.05 -27.77
N PRO A 183 9.18 -7.00 -27.82
CA PRO A 183 10.63 -7.04 -27.57
C PRO A 183 10.96 -7.39 -26.11
N ALA A 184 12.11 -8.02 -25.89
CA ALA A 184 12.61 -8.27 -24.54
C ALA A 184 12.87 -6.94 -23.82
N VAL A 185 12.65 -6.95 -22.51
CA VAL A 185 12.92 -5.79 -21.65
C VAL A 185 14.25 -6.00 -20.95
N ASP A 186 15.14 -5.02 -21.07
CA ASP A 186 16.36 -4.87 -20.26
C ASP A 186 16.62 -3.37 -20.10
N ILE A 187 16.23 -2.81 -18.97
CA ILE A 187 16.26 -1.37 -18.72
C ILE A 187 16.74 -1.07 -17.31
N THR A 188 17.48 0.03 -17.16
CA THR A 188 17.94 0.53 -15.87
C THR A 188 17.54 1.99 -15.71
N LEU A 189 16.82 2.30 -14.63
CA LEU A 189 16.32 3.63 -14.31
C LEU A 189 16.43 3.90 -12.81
N ASN A 190 16.16 5.13 -12.38
CA ASN A 190 16.17 5.52 -10.98
C ASN A 190 14.76 5.84 -10.50
N THR A 191 14.42 5.43 -9.28
CA THR A 191 13.14 5.81 -8.65
C THR A 191 13.02 7.34 -8.53
N ASP A 192 11.79 7.83 -8.56
CA ASP A 192 11.49 9.25 -8.33
C ASP A 192 11.75 9.67 -6.87
N ASN A 193 11.42 10.92 -6.52
CA ASN A 193 11.61 11.44 -5.16
C ASN A 193 10.72 10.76 -4.10
N SER A 194 9.69 10.03 -4.52
CA SER A 194 8.78 9.27 -3.66
C SER A 194 9.17 7.79 -3.57
N GLY A 195 10.26 7.37 -4.23
CA GLY A 195 10.69 5.97 -4.28
C GLY A 195 9.86 5.09 -5.23
N ASN A 196 9.08 5.68 -6.13
CA ASN A 196 8.29 4.95 -7.11
C ASN A 196 8.95 4.98 -8.50
N LEU A 197 8.65 3.97 -9.32
CA LEU A 197 8.93 3.96 -10.73
C LEU A 197 7.79 3.26 -11.47
N MET A 198 7.22 3.91 -12.49
CA MET A 198 6.03 3.41 -13.18
C MET A 198 6.31 3.23 -14.68
N PHE A 199 5.87 2.09 -15.21
CA PHE A 199 5.92 1.75 -16.63
C PHE A 199 4.52 1.43 -17.15
N PRO A 200 3.81 2.45 -17.67
CA PRO A 200 2.66 2.21 -18.53
C PRO A 200 3.10 1.46 -19.80
N GLY A 201 2.23 0.59 -20.31
CA GLY A 201 2.54 -0.18 -21.52
C GLY A 201 3.53 -1.34 -21.29
N ALA A 202 3.61 -1.87 -20.08
CA ALA A 202 4.36 -3.11 -19.83
C ALA A 202 3.60 -4.31 -20.44
N GLU A 203 4.30 -5.18 -21.16
CA GLU A 203 3.72 -6.40 -21.74
C GLU A 203 3.24 -7.35 -20.63
N ALA A 204 2.09 -8.00 -20.84
CA ALA A 204 1.58 -8.95 -19.87
C ALA A 204 2.50 -10.17 -19.74
N SER A 205 2.85 -10.51 -18.49
CA SER A 205 3.72 -11.65 -18.19
C SER A 205 3.58 -12.05 -16.72
N THR A 206 3.63 -13.34 -16.41
CA THR A 206 3.42 -13.84 -15.03
C THR A 206 4.74 -14.24 -14.39
N GLN A 207 5.16 -13.51 -13.36
CA GLN A 207 6.39 -13.75 -12.57
C GLN A 207 7.67 -13.79 -13.42
N LYS A 208 7.73 -12.98 -14.48
CA LYS A 208 8.89 -12.93 -15.41
C LYS A 208 9.66 -11.63 -15.39
N TYR A 209 9.13 -10.56 -14.81
CA TYR A 209 9.87 -9.32 -14.61
C TYR A 209 10.82 -9.48 -13.43
N GLN A 210 12.10 -9.72 -13.73
CA GLN A 210 13.18 -9.77 -12.75
C GLN A 210 13.60 -8.34 -12.43
N ILE A 211 13.66 -8.00 -11.15
CA ILE A 211 13.94 -6.65 -10.69
C ILE A 211 15.11 -6.70 -9.72
N THR A 212 16.15 -5.93 -9.99
CA THR A 212 17.28 -5.71 -9.05
C THR A 212 17.30 -4.24 -8.66
N VAL A 213 17.24 -3.96 -7.36
CA VAL A 213 17.35 -2.61 -6.81
C VAL A 213 18.68 -2.44 -6.10
N SER A 214 19.36 -1.32 -6.35
CA SER A 214 20.65 -1.02 -5.75
C SER A 214 20.83 0.49 -5.54
N LYS A 215 21.52 0.85 -4.45
CA LYS A 215 21.86 2.23 -4.14
C LYS A 215 23.06 2.23 -3.19
N ASN A 216 24.00 3.15 -3.39
CA ASN A 216 25.18 3.23 -2.52
C ASN A 216 24.79 3.48 -1.05
N GLY A 217 25.34 2.71 -0.13
CA GLY A 217 24.98 2.73 1.30
C GLY A 217 23.66 2.03 1.64
N TYR A 218 23.05 1.34 0.67
CA TYR A 218 21.83 0.55 0.85
C TYR A 218 22.05 -0.88 0.40
N GLU A 219 21.15 -1.75 0.82
CA GLU A 219 21.12 -3.14 0.41
C GLU A 219 20.91 -3.27 -1.10
N THR A 220 21.53 -4.28 -1.70
CA THR A 220 21.16 -4.75 -3.04
C THR A 220 20.13 -5.85 -2.90
N VAL A 221 18.96 -5.68 -3.51
CA VAL A 221 17.86 -6.64 -3.42
C VAL A 221 17.45 -7.05 -4.83
N ALA A 222 17.38 -8.35 -5.08
CA ALA A 222 16.97 -8.91 -6.35
C ALA A 222 15.76 -9.81 -6.15
N THR A 223 14.81 -9.74 -7.08
CA THR A 223 13.73 -10.71 -7.13
C THR A 223 14.22 -12.02 -7.73
N VAL A 224 13.61 -13.13 -7.30
CA VAL A 224 13.93 -14.47 -7.79
C VAL A 224 12.70 -15.16 -8.36
N ASP A 225 12.92 -16.13 -9.23
CA ASP A 225 11.89 -17.07 -9.65
C ASP A 225 11.65 -18.08 -8.52
N PRO A 226 10.45 -18.13 -7.89
CA PRO A 226 10.21 -19.08 -6.81
C PRO A 226 10.32 -20.55 -7.24
N LEU A 227 10.24 -20.86 -8.53
CA LEU A 227 10.42 -22.21 -9.05
C LEU A 227 11.88 -22.66 -9.07
N THR A 228 12.84 -21.73 -9.06
CA THR A 228 14.28 -22.06 -9.04
C THR A 228 14.82 -22.22 -7.62
N ILE A 229 14.02 -21.90 -6.59
CA ILE A 229 14.38 -22.00 -5.18
C ILE A 229 13.67 -23.22 -4.54
N PRO A 230 14.35 -24.37 -4.38
CA PRO A 230 13.71 -25.56 -3.81
C PRO A 230 13.48 -25.46 -2.30
N ASP A 231 14.38 -24.82 -1.55
CA ASP A 231 14.48 -24.98 -0.09
C ASP A 231 13.55 -24.07 0.72
N TYR A 232 13.20 -22.90 0.17
CA TYR A 232 12.35 -21.91 0.85
C TYR A 232 11.42 -21.20 -0.13
N ASN A 233 10.36 -20.59 0.40
CA ASN A 233 9.45 -19.71 -0.33
C ASN A 233 10.03 -18.28 -0.28
N PRO A 234 10.48 -17.69 -1.40
CA PRO A 234 11.11 -16.38 -1.37
C PRO A 234 10.15 -15.24 -1.02
N VAL A 235 10.64 -14.22 -0.30
CA VAL A 235 9.92 -12.97 -0.06
C VAL A 235 9.84 -12.14 -1.35
N ASP A 236 10.99 -11.93 -1.99
CA ASP A 236 11.12 -11.12 -3.19
C ASP A 236 11.00 -11.99 -4.45
N THR A 237 9.78 -12.28 -4.88
CA THR A 237 9.52 -12.99 -6.14
C THR A 237 9.45 -12.04 -7.34
N ASN A 238 9.74 -12.55 -8.54
CA ASN A 238 9.61 -11.78 -9.79
C ASN A 238 8.21 -11.20 -9.97
N ALA A 239 8.12 -10.01 -10.56
CA ALA A 239 6.86 -9.32 -10.75
C ALA A 239 6.04 -9.89 -11.92
N SER A 240 4.72 -9.71 -11.82
CA SER A 240 3.74 -10.04 -12.87
C SER A 240 3.10 -8.77 -13.39
N VAL A 241 2.75 -8.76 -14.67
CA VAL A 241 1.91 -7.73 -15.30
C VAL A 241 0.67 -8.40 -15.88
N SER A 242 -0.49 -7.98 -15.41
CA SER A 242 -1.80 -8.33 -15.97
C SER A 242 -2.32 -7.20 -16.86
N LEU A 243 -3.04 -7.59 -17.90
CA LEU A 243 -3.65 -6.71 -18.89
C LEU A 243 -4.60 -5.67 -18.27
N GLY A 244 -4.52 -4.41 -18.74
CA GLY A 244 -5.41 -3.32 -18.34
C GLY A 244 -5.37 -2.95 -16.85
N SER A 245 -4.37 -3.44 -16.12
CA SER A 245 -4.30 -3.31 -14.65
C SER A 245 -3.00 -2.66 -14.21
N ILE A 246 -3.03 -2.00 -13.05
CA ILE A 246 -1.83 -1.55 -12.34
C ILE A 246 -1.31 -2.70 -11.48
N ASN A 247 -0.11 -3.16 -11.79
CA ASN A 247 0.56 -4.25 -11.08
C ASN A 247 1.68 -3.65 -10.24
N THR A 248 1.53 -3.72 -8.92
CA THR A 248 2.48 -3.11 -7.99
C THR A 248 3.41 -4.14 -7.41
N LYS A 249 4.73 -3.95 -7.58
CA LYS A 249 5.77 -4.66 -6.85
C LYS A 249 6.40 -3.72 -5.83
N THR A 250 6.40 -4.14 -4.58
CA THR A 250 7.08 -3.40 -3.51
C THR A 250 8.35 -4.16 -3.13
N ILE A 251 9.46 -3.46 -3.03
CA ILE A 251 10.76 -3.99 -2.61
C ILE A 251 11.26 -3.13 -1.46
N PHE A 252 11.57 -3.78 -0.33
CA PHE A 252 12.19 -3.10 0.79
C PHE A 252 13.70 -3.00 0.53
N GLN A 253 14.28 -1.82 0.73
CA GLN A 253 15.71 -1.55 0.58
C GLN A 253 16.18 -0.65 1.72
N ASN A 254 16.79 -1.23 2.75
CA ASN A 254 17.27 -0.47 3.88
C ASN A 254 18.72 -0.01 3.66
N LYS A 255 19.17 0.93 4.48
CA LYS A 255 20.60 1.23 4.59
C LYS A 255 21.33 0.02 5.17
N VAL A 256 22.52 -0.26 4.66
CA VAL A 256 23.39 -1.29 5.25
C VAL A 256 23.94 -0.82 6.60
N SER A 257 24.40 -1.77 7.39
CA SER A 257 24.87 -1.57 8.77
C SER A 257 26.19 -2.32 8.97
N ASN A 258 26.87 -2.06 10.08
CA ASN A 258 28.08 -2.77 10.47
C ASN A 258 27.86 -3.48 11.82
N LEU A 259 28.45 -4.66 11.96
CA LEU A 259 28.40 -5.46 13.17
C LEU A 259 29.82 -5.88 13.56
N ASP A 260 30.24 -5.45 14.73
CA ASP A 260 31.53 -5.80 15.33
C ASP A 260 31.29 -6.81 16.44
N ILE A 261 31.91 -7.98 16.34
CA ILE A 261 31.85 -9.02 17.36
C ILE A 261 33.19 -9.05 18.09
N LEU A 262 33.14 -8.93 19.41
CA LEU A 262 34.30 -8.98 20.29
C LEU A 262 34.20 -10.20 21.20
N SER A 263 35.20 -11.09 21.18
CA SER A 263 35.36 -12.12 22.21
C SER A 263 36.31 -11.62 23.29
N ILE A 264 35.80 -11.54 24.53
CA ILE A 264 36.52 -10.93 25.65
C ILE A 264 36.33 -11.74 26.94
N ASP A 265 37.25 -11.57 27.87
CA ASP A 265 37.07 -12.02 29.25
C ASP A 265 36.20 -11.03 30.06
N MET A 266 35.93 -11.36 31.32
CA MET A 266 35.16 -10.50 32.24
C MET A 266 35.90 -9.22 32.68
N ASN A 267 37.17 -9.03 32.28
CA ASN A 267 37.96 -7.81 32.48
C ASN A 267 38.14 -7.02 31.17
N ASP A 268 37.35 -7.30 30.13
CA ASP A 268 37.45 -6.74 28.77
C ASP A 268 38.78 -7.04 28.05
N ALA A 269 39.55 -8.04 28.48
CA ALA A 269 40.73 -8.50 27.76
C ALA A 269 40.32 -9.37 26.56
N PRO A 270 40.96 -9.20 25.38
CA PRO A 270 40.59 -9.93 24.19
C PRO A 270 40.91 -11.42 24.28
N ILE A 271 39.97 -12.25 23.85
CA ILE A 271 40.13 -13.70 23.73
C ILE A 271 40.23 -14.05 22.24
N PRO A 272 41.38 -14.52 21.76
CA PRO A 272 41.56 -14.80 20.34
C PRO A 272 40.89 -16.10 19.91
N ASN A 273 40.49 -16.17 18.62
CA ASN A 273 40.01 -17.39 17.96
C ASN A 273 38.77 -18.04 18.63
N ALA A 274 37.91 -17.25 19.26
CA ALA A 274 36.64 -17.76 19.76
C ALA A 274 35.75 -18.14 18.58
N GLN A 275 35.29 -19.39 18.55
CA GLN A 275 34.43 -19.91 17.48
C GLN A 275 32.95 -19.71 17.81
N PHE A 276 32.12 -19.46 16.80
CA PHE A 276 30.67 -19.36 16.91
C PHE A 276 29.98 -19.54 15.55
N ASP A 277 28.66 -19.75 15.58
CA ASP A 277 27.78 -19.65 14.43
C ASP A 277 26.98 -18.34 14.50
N ILE A 278 26.64 -17.77 13.34
CA ILE A 278 25.84 -16.55 13.27
C ILE A 278 24.87 -16.61 12.08
N LYS A 279 23.62 -16.19 12.33
CA LYS A 279 22.64 -15.97 11.26
C LYS A 279 21.85 -14.69 11.49
N GLY A 280 21.42 -14.02 10.43
CA GLY A 280 20.58 -12.84 10.55
C GLY A 280 20.55 -11.93 9.32
N GLY A 281 19.94 -10.76 9.50
CA GLY A 281 19.82 -9.74 8.45
C GLY A 281 18.52 -9.87 7.65
N ARG A 282 18.60 -9.77 6.32
CA ARG A 282 17.44 -9.85 5.43
C ARG A 282 16.86 -11.25 5.45
N ILE A 283 15.55 -11.35 5.67
CA ILE A 283 14.80 -12.58 5.44
C ILE A 283 14.63 -12.77 3.93
N LEU A 284 15.26 -13.80 3.38
CA LEU A 284 15.13 -14.21 1.98
C LEU A 284 13.82 -14.95 1.73
N GLY A 285 13.30 -15.63 2.75
CA GLY A 285 12.09 -16.43 2.65
C GLY A 285 11.86 -17.30 3.88
N THR A 286 10.91 -18.22 3.75
CA THR A 286 10.55 -19.18 4.80
C THR A 286 10.73 -20.61 4.29
N LYS A 287 11.38 -21.49 5.06
CA LYS A 287 11.58 -22.90 4.68
C LYS A 287 10.25 -23.57 4.34
N LYS A 288 10.28 -24.53 3.39
CA LYS A 288 9.07 -25.26 2.97
C LYS A 288 8.71 -26.46 3.85
N ILE A 289 9.61 -26.85 4.76
CA ILE A 289 9.43 -27.98 5.68
C ILE A 289 9.39 -27.49 7.12
N SER A 290 8.65 -28.19 7.97
CA SER A 290 8.57 -27.89 9.41
C SER A 290 9.90 -28.21 10.11
N PRO A 291 10.40 -27.36 11.03
CA PRO A 291 9.84 -26.06 11.40
C PRO A 291 10.07 -25.02 10.29
N PHE A 292 9.02 -24.27 9.95
CA PHE A 292 8.99 -23.28 8.85
C PHE A 292 9.82 -22.03 9.21
N ASP A 293 11.13 -22.22 9.43
CA ASP A 293 12.03 -21.16 9.88
C ASP A 293 12.30 -20.14 8.76
N ASN A 294 12.60 -18.92 9.17
CA ASN A 294 13.13 -17.91 8.26
C ASN A 294 14.52 -18.30 7.74
N VAL A 295 14.75 -18.06 6.45
CA VAL A 295 16.06 -18.13 5.80
C VAL A 295 16.60 -16.72 5.69
N TYR A 296 17.81 -16.50 6.20
CA TYR A 296 18.47 -15.20 6.22
C TYR A 296 19.54 -15.11 5.14
N ASN A 297 19.91 -13.89 4.74
CA ASN A 297 20.98 -13.67 3.77
C ASN A 297 22.38 -13.85 4.36
N LEU A 298 22.53 -13.75 5.68
CA LEU A 298 23.74 -14.14 6.41
C LEU A 298 23.42 -15.36 7.26
N ASP A 299 24.13 -16.45 7.01
CA ASP A 299 24.08 -17.72 7.76
C ASP A 299 25.46 -18.38 7.64
N GLU A 300 26.32 -18.14 8.63
CA GLU A 300 27.70 -18.61 8.68
C GLU A 300 27.89 -19.57 9.86
N ILE A 301 28.59 -20.69 9.60
CA ILE A 301 28.85 -21.75 10.57
C ILE A 301 30.35 -21.80 10.86
N SER A 302 30.71 -21.98 12.13
CA SER A 302 32.08 -22.17 12.63
C SER A 302 33.03 -21.03 12.25
N VAL A 303 32.55 -19.79 12.33
CA VAL A 303 33.40 -18.61 12.17
C VAL A 303 34.20 -18.38 13.46
N ALA A 304 35.32 -17.66 13.35
CA ALA A 304 36.17 -17.36 14.49
C ALA A 304 36.55 -15.87 14.52
N THR A 305 36.73 -15.34 15.72
CA THR A 305 37.40 -14.04 15.91
C THR A 305 38.89 -14.12 15.56
N ASN A 306 39.51 -12.97 15.29
CA ASN A 306 40.91 -12.85 14.96
C ASN A 306 41.81 -12.91 16.22
N ALA A 307 43.10 -12.64 16.06
CA ALA A 307 44.08 -12.64 17.16
C ALA A 307 43.85 -11.52 18.20
N SER A 308 43.09 -10.48 17.85
CA SER A 308 42.65 -9.41 18.75
C SER A 308 41.27 -9.71 19.36
N GLY A 309 40.68 -10.88 19.10
CA GLY A 309 39.34 -11.22 19.57
C GLY A 309 38.23 -10.51 18.79
N GLU A 310 38.48 -10.05 17.57
CA GLU A 310 37.51 -9.27 16.78
C GLU A 310 37.03 -10.04 15.54
N LYS A 311 35.76 -9.85 15.18
CA LYS A 311 35.19 -10.26 13.90
C LYS A 311 34.25 -9.15 13.40
N GLU A 312 34.61 -8.55 12.28
CA GLU A 312 33.85 -7.45 11.66
C GLU A 312 32.98 -7.97 10.52
N TYR A 313 31.77 -7.45 10.46
CA TYR A 313 30.85 -7.58 9.34
C TYR A 313 30.47 -6.19 8.85
N ASN A 314 31.02 -5.81 7.70
CA ASN A 314 30.83 -4.50 7.11
C ASN A 314 29.74 -4.54 6.03
N LEU A 315 28.91 -3.50 5.98
CA LEU A 315 27.87 -3.30 4.95
C LEU A 315 26.87 -4.47 4.86
N ILE A 316 26.46 -5.02 6.00
CA ILE A 316 25.47 -6.10 6.08
C ILE A 316 24.04 -5.56 6.19
N SER A 317 23.09 -6.43 5.88
CA SER A 317 21.65 -6.15 6.02
C SER A 317 21.26 -5.88 7.48
N PRO A 318 20.49 -4.83 7.78
CA PRO A 318 19.86 -4.72 9.10
C PRO A 318 18.83 -5.83 9.30
N GLY A 319 18.48 -6.12 10.55
CA GLY A 319 17.53 -7.16 10.91
C GLY A 319 17.80 -7.77 12.27
N GLN A 320 17.19 -8.93 12.50
CA GLN A 320 17.50 -9.75 13.68
C GLN A 320 18.72 -10.62 13.40
N TYR A 321 19.61 -10.71 14.38
CA TYR A 321 20.80 -11.54 14.37
C TYR A 321 20.83 -12.45 15.58
N ALA A 322 21.29 -13.67 15.38
CA ALA A 322 21.50 -14.65 16.43
C ALA A 322 22.91 -15.21 16.31
N ILE A 323 23.66 -15.10 17.40
CA ILE A 323 24.91 -15.83 17.62
C ILE A 323 24.57 -17.07 18.46
N TYR A 324 25.07 -18.24 18.04
CA TYR A 324 24.80 -19.52 18.70
C TYR A 324 25.98 -20.49 18.49
N ASN A 325 25.91 -21.67 19.12
CA ASN A 325 26.96 -22.70 19.05
C ASN A 325 28.37 -22.14 19.35
N ILE A 326 28.51 -21.40 20.46
CA ILE A 326 29.80 -20.88 20.90
C ILE A 326 30.75 -22.05 21.16
N GLY A 327 31.89 -22.06 20.46
CA GLY A 327 32.93 -23.06 20.60
C GLY A 327 33.65 -22.93 21.95
N SER A 328 34.13 -24.07 22.46
CA SER A 328 34.95 -24.09 23.68
C SER A 328 36.28 -23.39 23.45
N VAL A 329 36.66 -22.49 24.37
CA VAL A 329 37.98 -21.86 24.41
C VAL A 329 38.77 -22.45 25.58
N SER A 330 40.01 -22.87 25.35
CA SER A 330 40.82 -23.51 26.41
C SER A 330 41.08 -22.56 27.58
N GLY A 331 40.69 -22.94 28.79
CA GLY A 331 40.88 -22.16 30.01
C GLY A 331 39.83 -21.06 30.21
N TYR A 332 38.77 -21.05 29.41
CA TYR A 332 37.69 -20.08 29.49
C TYR A 332 36.33 -20.75 29.36
N THR A 333 35.38 -20.32 30.18
CA THR A 333 33.98 -20.75 30.12
C THR A 333 33.12 -19.62 29.53
N PHE A 334 32.32 -19.94 28.50
CA PHE A 334 31.34 -18.99 27.95
C PHE A 334 30.30 -18.61 29.00
N ILE A 335 30.01 -17.31 29.10
CA ILE A 335 29.05 -16.75 30.06
C ILE A 335 27.79 -16.31 29.33
N SER A 336 27.89 -15.28 28.50
CA SER A 336 26.76 -14.70 27.80
C SER A 336 27.21 -13.84 26.63
N THR A 337 26.24 -13.29 25.91
CA THR A 337 26.45 -12.26 24.89
C THR A 337 25.89 -10.93 25.39
N ASP A 338 26.51 -9.83 24.98
CA ASP A 338 26.07 -8.48 25.32
C ASP A 338 26.11 -7.58 24.07
N PRO A 339 24.95 -7.17 23.52
CA PRO A 339 23.59 -7.54 23.95
C PRO A 339 23.33 -9.05 23.83
N ILE A 340 22.34 -9.52 24.58
CA ILE A 340 21.92 -10.93 24.57
C ILE A 340 21.44 -11.34 23.17
N SER A 341 21.87 -12.50 22.71
CA SER A 341 21.42 -13.14 21.48
C SER A 341 20.02 -13.77 21.66
N PRO A 342 19.06 -13.55 20.74
CA PRO A 342 19.16 -12.75 19.51
C PRO A 342 19.02 -11.23 19.75
N PHE A 343 19.67 -10.44 18.89
CA PHE A 343 19.67 -8.97 18.97
C PHE A 343 19.31 -8.32 17.62
N SER A 344 18.74 -7.11 17.67
CA SER A 344 18.36 -6.36 16.47
C SER A 344 19.43 -5.35 16.06
N LEU A 345 19.89 -5.44 14.82
CA LEU A 345 20.71 -4.44 14.12
C LEU A 345 19.81 -3.53 13.29
N ILE A 346 19.76 -2.23 13.62
CA ILE A 346 18.91 -1.28 12.89
C ILE A 346 19.65 -0.69 11.68
N PRO A 347 18.95 -0.17 10.65
CA PRO A 347 19.61 0.40 9.46
C PRO A 347 20.55 1.56 9.80
N ASP A 348 21.71 1.63 9.13
CA ASP A 348 22.75 2.67 9.32
C ASP A 348 23.41 2.65 10.71
N GLU A 349 23.36 1.52 11.40
CA GLU A 349 23.98 1.31 12.71
C GLU A 349 25.37 0.66 12.57
N THR A 350 26.32 1.06 13.41
CA THR A 350 27.46 0.21 13.77
C THR A 350 27.20 -0.33 15.17
N LYS A 351 26.97 -1.65 15.30
CA LYS A 351 26.71 -2.29 16.59
C LYS A 351 27.88 -3.16 17.01
N THR A 352 28.27 -3.05 18.27
CA THR A 352 29.22 -3.98 18.88
C THR A 352 28.50 -5.02 19.73
N VAL A 353 28.86 -6.29 19.57
CA VAL A 353 28.36 -7.42 20.37
C VAL A 353 29.54 -8.13 21.00
N LYS A 354 29.48 -8.30 22.32
CA LYS A 354 30.53 -8.97 23.10
C LYS A 354 30.11 -10.40 23.38
N ILE A 355 30.97 -11.37 23.07
CA ILE A 355 30.90 -12.74 23.55
C ILE A 355 31.80 -12.79 24.81
N LYS A 356 31.18 -12.94 25.98
CA LYS A 356 31.87 -12.85 27.27
C LYS A 356 32.23 -14.24 27.79
N PHE A 357 33.46 -14.36 28.28
CA PHE A 357 33.96 -15.58 28.91
C PHE A 357 34.55 -15.28 30.29
N ALA A 358 34.47 -16.25 31.19
CA ALA A 358 35.20 -16.23 32.46
C ALA A 358 36.48 -17.07 32.34
N ASP A 359 37.59 -16.60 32.89
CA ASP A 359 38.82 -17.39 33.04
C ASP A 359 38.58 -18.49 34.08
N ASP A 360 38.79 -19.74 33.68
CA ASP A 360 38.58 -20.93 34.51
C ASP A 360 39.48 -20.95 35.76
N ASN A 361 40.53 -20.13 35.82
CA ASN A 361 41.44 -20.00 36.95
C ASN A 361 41.20 -18.75 37.80
N ALA A 362 40.36 -17.82 37.36
CA ALA A 362 40.03 -16.62 38.12
C ALA A 362 38.95 -16.91 39.16
N ASP A 363 39.15 -16.43 40.39
CA ASP A 363 38.13 -16.54 41.44
C ASP A 363 36.89 -15.73 41.05
N SER A 364 35.81 -16.44 40.75
CA SER A 364 34.58 -15.85 40.24
C SER A 364 33.40 -16.80 40.40
N LEU A 365 32.19 -16.23 40.42
CA LEU A 365 30.94 -16.95 40.54
C LEU A 365 29.97 -16.49 39.46
N LEU A 366 29.51 -17.43 38.63
CA LEU A 366 28.33 -17.26 37.79
C LEU A 366 27.11 -17.84 38.51
N VAL A 367 26.05 -17.07 38.67
CA VAL A 367 24.76 -17.56 39.20
C VAL A 367 23.73 -17.55 38.08
N SER A 368 23.13 -18.73 37.83
CA SER A 368 22.01 -18.91 36.90
C SER A 368 20.73 -19.10 37.69
N VAL A 369 19.77 -18.19 37.53
CA VAL A 369 18.49 -18.23 38.24
C VAL A 369 17.39 -18.65 37.28
N ILE A 370 16.76 -19.79 37.57
CA ILE A 370 15.72 -20.39 36.72
C ILE A 370 14.46 -20.73 37.53
N ARG A 371 13.34 -20.86 36.84
CA ARG A 371 12.08 -21.29 37.44
C ARG A 371 12.06 -22.80 37.68
N SER A 372 11.39 -23.25 38.74
CA SER A 372 11.22 -24.67 39.03
C SER A 372 10.24 -25.41 38.13
N ASP A 373 9.33 -24.70 37.45
CA ASP A 373 8.23 -25.29 36.68
C ASP A 373 8.61 -25.61 35.23
N ASP A 374 9.32 -24.72 34.55
CA ASP A 374 9.69 -24.86 33.14
C ASP A 374 11.18 -24.67 32.84
N SER A 375 12.02 -24.49 33.87
CA SER A 375 13.45 -24.18 33.76
C SER A 375 13.79 -22.91 32.97
N SER A 376 12.80 -22.03 32.70
CA SER A 376 13.08 -20.77 32.02
C SER A 376 13.85 -19.80 32.93
N PRO A 377 14.70 -18.94 32.35
CA PRO A 377 15.47 -17.96 33.12
C PRO A 377 14.57 -16.94 33.81
N ILE A 378 14.95 -16.53 35.02
CA ILE A 378 14.28 -15.46 35.76
C ILE A 378 15.10 -14.18 35.59
N SER A 379 14.58 -13.26 34.78
CA SER A 379 15.13 -11.91 34.66
C SER A 379 14.73 -11.02 35.83
N GLY A 380 15.61 -10.12 36.25
CA GLY A 380 15.34 -9.18 37.34
C GLY A 380 15.43 -9.77 38.75
N ALA A 381 15.96 -10.97 38.91
CA ALA A 381 16.23 -11.54 40.23
C ALA A 381 17.41 -10.82 40.89
N GLN A 382 17.27 -10.49 42.17
CA GLN A 382 18.33 -9.90 42.98
C GLN A 382 19.18 -11.02 43.57
N VAL A 383 20.44 -11.09 43.15
CA VAL A 383 21.44 -12.04 43.61
C VAL A 383 22.42 -11.30 44.49
N ARG A 384 22.49 -11.64 45.78
CA ARG A 384 23.38 -11.01 46.75
C ARG A 384 24.44 -12.00 47.21
N LEU A 385 25.70 -11.61 47.09
CA LEU A 385 26.86 -12.37 47.54
C LEU A 385 27.55 -11.59 48.65
N SER A 386 27.65 -12.19 49.84
CA SER A 386 28.24 -11.54 51.02
C SER A 386 29.18 -12.46 51.80
N ASN A 387 30.12 -11.90 52.55
CA ASN A 387 30.97 -12.67 53.47
C ASN A 387 31.21 -11.94 54.80
N GLY A 388 31.70 -12.69 55.80
CA GLY A 388 32.01 -12.15 57.13
C GLY A 388 33.19 -11.18 57.19
N THR A 389 33.93 -11.01 56.09
CA THR A 389 35.07 -10.09 55.97
C THR A 389 34.71 -8.72 55.39
N GLY A 390 33.42 -8.49 55.08
CA GLY A 390 32.91 -7.19 54.63
C GLY A 390 32.64 -7.08 53.13
N TYR A 391 32.78 -8.15 52.34
CA TYR A 391 32.26 -8.19 50.98
C TYR A 391 30.74 -8.33 51.02
N ASP A 392 30.02 -7.48 50.29
CA ASP A 392 28.57 -7.51 50.14
C ASP A 392 28.20 -6.83 48.81
N SER A 393 27.92 -7.62 47.78
CA SER A 393 27.51 -7.13 46.47
C SER A 393 26.16 -7.72 46.10
N THR A 394 25.35 -6.94 45.39
CA THR A 394 24.08 -7.41 44.83
C THR A 394 24.05 -7.09 43.34
N GLU A 395 23.89 -8.13 42.52
CA GLU A 395 23.71 -8.03 41.08
C GLU A 395 22.28 -8.42 40.70
N THR A 396 21.81 -7.94 39.56
CA THR A 396 20.51 -8.28 39.00
C THR A 396 20.69 -9.19 37.80
N THR A 397 19.87 -10.25 37.70
CA THR A 397 19.92 -11.13 36.53
C THR A 397 19.40 -10.46 35.27
N LEU A 398 20.07 -10.70 34.14
CA LEU A 398 19.64 -10.21 32.82
C LEU A 398 18.54 -11.10 32.21
N GLU A 399 18.20 -10.91 30.94
CA GLU A 399 17.15 -11.71 30.26
C GLU A 399 17.49 -13.21 30.18
N ASP A 400 18.77 -13.56 30.22
CA ASP A 400 19.29 -14.93 30.28
C ASP A 400 19.27 -15.54 31.69
N GLY A 401 18.81 -14.79 32.70
CA GLY A 401 18.75 -15.24 34.09
C GLY A 401 20.12 -15.35 34.75
N LEU A 402 21.18 -14.78 34.17
CA LEU A 402 22.54 -14.86 34.67
C LEU A 402 22.96 -13.61 35.44
N SER A 403 23.77 -13.80 36.46
CA SER A 403 24.52 -12.74 37.15
C SER A 403 25.94 -13.22 37.45
N PHE A 404 26.92 -12.33 37.36
CA PHE A 404 28.34 -12.69 37.50
C PHE A 404 29.01 -11.86 38.60
N PHE A 405 29.80 -12.52 39.43
CA PHE A 405 30.58 -11.91 40.50
C PHE A 405 32.06 -12.20 40.32
N GLN A 406 32.87 -11.15 40.33
CA GLN A 406 34.30 -11.28 40.59
C GLN A 406 34.52 -11.14 42.09
N ALA A 407 34.98 -12.21 42.74
CA ALA A 407 35.15 -12.27 44.18
C ALA A 407 36.32 -13.19 44.52
N ALA A 408 37.17 -12.79 45.47
CA ALA A 408 38.34 -13.57 45.85
C ALA A 408 37.95 -14.95 46.42
N ALA A 409 38.87 -15.92 46.33
CA ALA A 409 38.65 -17.24 46.93
C ALA A 409 38.24 -17.16 48.41
N GLY A 410 37.20 -17.90 48.79
CA GLY A 410 36.66 -17.87 50.14
C GLY A 410 35.24 -18.40 50.26
N ALA A 411 34.72 -18.42 51.48
CA ALA A 411 33.34 -18.80 51.77
C ALA A 411 32.43 -17.57 51.81
N TYR A 412 31.28 -17.65 51.15
CA TYR A 412 30.28 -16.61 51.00
C TYR A 412 28.89 -17.14 51.34
N ASN A 413 28.00 -16.23 51.70
CA ASN A 413 26.56 -16.43 51.76
C ASN A 413 25.94 -15.87 50.47
N LEU A 414 25.23 -16.73 49.74
CA LEU A 414 24.51 -16.42 48.52
C LEU A 414 23.02 -16.33 48.86
N GLU A 415 22.39 -15.20 48.55
CA GLU A 415 20.96 -14.95 48.72
C GLU A 415 20.37 -14.58 47.35
N VAL A 416 19.26 -15.20 46.96
CA VAL A 416 18.56 -14.88 45.70
C VAL A 416 17.09 -14.62 46.00
N SER A 417 16.57 -13.52 45.48
CA SER A 417 15.16 -13.14 45.60
C SER A 417 14.61 -12.61 44.29
N ALA A 418 13.35 -12.93 43.98
CA ALA A 418 12.63 -12.42 42.82
C ALA A 418 11.16 -12.24 43.19
N SER A 419 10.50 -11.23 42.63
CA SER A 419 9.08 -10.95 42.93
C SER A 419 8.20 -12.13 42.54
N GLY A 420 7.38 -12.63 43.48
CA GLY A 420 6.48 -13.76 43.25
C GLY A 420 7.14 -15.13 43.37
N PHE A 421 8.35 -15.20 43.93
CA PHE A 421 9.06 -16.45 44.17
C PHE A 421 9.60 -16.52 45.60
N GLN A 422 9.67 -17.73 46.14
CA GLN A 422 10.33 -18.00 47.41
C GLN A 422 11.82 -17.68 47.32
N SER A 423 12.37 -17.00 48.32
CA SER A 423 13.80 -16.66 48.37
C SER A 423 14.68 -17.88 48.61
N TYR A 424 15.86 -17.88 48.02
CA TYR A 424 16.89 -18.90 48.18
C TYR A 424 18.07 -18.36 48.99
N SER A 425 18.64 -19.18 49.88
CA SER A 425 19.89 -18.86 50.57
C SER A 425 20.76 -20.09 50.76
N SER A 426 22.05 -19.97 50.50
CA SER A 426 23.03 -21.04 50.73
C SER A 426 24.44 -20.50 50.96
N SER A 427 25.30 -21.33 51.56
CA SER A 427 26.74 -21.05 51.62
C SER A 427 27.42 -21.57 50.36
N ILE A 428 28.29 -20.76 49.76
CA ILE A 428 29.09 -21.13 48.59
C ILE A 428 30.57 -20.86 48.84
N SER A 429 31.45 -21.72 48.32
CA SER A 429 32.91 -21.54 48.42
C SER A 429 33.49 -21.29 47.04
N ILE A 430 34.03 -20.10 46.83
CA ILE A 430 34.70 -19.70 45.59
C ILE A 430 36.16 -20.14 45.67
N ASN A 431 36.61 -20.86 44.65
CA ASN A 431 38.00 -21.24 44.44
C ASN A 431 38.13 -21.54 42.94
N LYS A 432 38.69 -20.57 42.20
CA LYS A 432 38.55 -20.46 40.74
C LYS A 432 37.10 -20.24 40.28
N PHE A 433 36.87 -20.30 38.96
CA PHE A 433 35.55 -20.12 38.38
C PHE A 433 34.60 -21.22 38.85
N ILE A 434 33.46 -20.81 39.38
CA ILE A 434 32.36 -21.71 39.72
C ILE A 434 31.05 -21.20 39.12
N SER A 435 30.19 -22.13 38.74
CA SER A 435 28.83 -21.85 38.27
C SER A 435 27.82 -22.49 39.22
N GLN A 436 26.86 -21.69 39.70
CA GLN A 436 25.80 -22.12 40.60
C GLN A 436 24.44 -21.90 39.96
N GLN A 437 23.69 -22.97 39.76
CA GLN A 437 22.28 -22.88 39.37
C GLN A 437 21.41 -22.75 40.62
N VAL A 438 20.50 -21.77 40.61
CA VAL A 438 19.52 -21.49 41.65
C VAL A 438 18.14 -21.65 41.04
N ILE A 439 17.35 -22.55 41.60
CA ILE A 439 15.99 -22.84 41.14
C ILE A 439 15.02 -22.19 42.13
N LEU A 440 14.23 -21.22 41.68
CA LEU A 440 13.22 -20.57 42.51
C LEU A 440 11.84 -21.16 42.27
N THR A 441 11.09 -21.36 43.35
CA THR A 441 9.71 -21.85 43.32
C THR A 441 8.73 -20.67 43.42
N PRO A 442 7.70 -20.58 42.55
CA PRO A 442 6.66 -19.57 42.68
C PRO A 442 5.96 -19.62 44.04
N GLU A 443 5.55 -18.47 44.57
CA GLU A 443 4.80 -18.36 45.83
C GLU A 443 3.35 -18.87 45.77
#